data_AF-M2RJG3-F1
#
_entry.id   AF-M2RJG3-F1
#
_cell.length_a   1.000
_cell.length_b   1.000
_cell.length_c   1.000
_cell.angle_alpha   90.00
_cell.angle_beta   90.00
_cell.angle_gamma   90.00
#
_symmetry.space_group_name_H-M   'P 1'
#
loop_
_entity.id
_entity.type
_entity.pdbx_description
1 polymer ?
#
loop_
_entity_poly.entity_id
_entity_poly.type
_entity_poly.pdbx_seq_one_letter_code
_entity_poly.pdbx_strand_id
1 'polypeptide(L)'
;MPPARTDASTSSLSSPQKVNSPHDSLVKAAEVNSRYDAFLVLDVESTCFEWPVCLMCWKKSDSGTPECVLEVVDTFRSFVKPTWKPTLSQFCVNFTGVTQTDVDNAPTFPEMIKTFHDDFMVHNGLLDPNDDSRKVEYTWCCDGHFDIQDFLLKQCFISQIEVPNWMRGDFMNVKELVKGHCTSVAKQAPRITKGRRTITMMRIPIPLPYPFNIEKQLEVLGLGKFDGRKHCGIDDTRNLARILAELARLGIVLKPNLPFNLSKTWDWMGADGRVDYKDRID
;
A
#
# COMPACT_ATOMS: atom_id res chain seq x y z
N MET A 1 10.83 -71.18 40.01
CA MET A 1 11.12 -70.33 38.84
C MET A 1 10.07 -69.24 38.78
N PRO A 2 10.44 -67.96 38.96
CA PRO A 2 9.53 -66.83 38.84
C PRO A 2 9.36 -66.42 37.37
N PRO A 3 8.18 -65.95 36.92
CA PRO A 3 8.05 -65.26 35.65
C PRO A 3 8.38 -63.76 35.80
N ALA A 4 8.81 -63.22 34.67
CA ALA A 4 9.54 -61.98 34.50
C ALA A 4 8.78 -60.71 34.89
N ARG A 5 9.54 -59.73 35.39
CA ARG A 5 9.19 -58.30 35.37
C ARG A 5 9.21 -57.82 33.92
N THR A 6 8.16 -57.13 33.48
CA THR A 6 8.19 -56.29 32.28
C THR A 6 7.72 -54.90 32.68
N ASP A 7 8.63 -53.95 32.57
CA ASP A 7 8.43 -52.52 32.80
C ASP A 7 7.43 -51.96 31.79
N ALA A 8 6.36 -51.33 32.28
CA ALA A 8 5.47 -50.50 31.47
C ALA A 8 6.05 -49.08 31.40
N SER A 9 6.82 -48.79 30.37
CA SER A 9 7.20 -47.43 30.00
C SER A 9 6.11 -46.80 29.14
N THR A 10 5.52 -45.75 29.69
CA THR A 10 4.55 -44.83 29.08
C THR A 10 5.11 -44.19 27.81
N SER A 11 4.50 -44.46 26.66
CA SER A 11 4.61 -43.59 25.48
C SER A 11 3.35 -42.73 25.36
N SER A 12 3.44 -41.50 25.87
CA SER A 12 2.46 -40.45 25.57
C SER A 12 2.58 -40.10 24.10
N LEU A 13 1.66 -40.59 23.26
CA LEU A 13 1.49 -40.07 21.91
C LEU A 13 1.14 -38.57 22.02
N SER A 14 2.07 -37.70 21.65
CA SER A 14 1.81 -36.29 21.46
C SER A 14 0.82 -36.14 20.30
N SER A 15 -0.33 -35.52 20.58
CA SER A 15 -1.35 -35.16 19.60
C SER A 15 -0.70 -34.45 18.40
N PRO A 16 -1.12 -34.77 17.15
CA PRO A 16 -0.62 -34.04 15.99
C PRO A 16 -0.96 -32.56 16.15
N GLN A 17 0.05 -31.69 16.05
CA GLN A 17 -0.17 -30.26 15.91
C GLN A 17 -1.07 -30.05 14.69
N LYS A 18 -2.27 -29.50 14.91
CA LYS A 18 -3.17 -29.06 13.84
C LYS A 18 -2.36 -28.12 12.93
N VAL A 19 -2.06 -28.58 11.74
CA VAL A 19 -1.54 -27.73 10.67
C VAL A 19 -2.72 -26.84 10.28
N ASN A 20 -2.60 -25.53 10.55
CA ASN A 20 -3.64 -24.57 10.17
C ASN A 20 -3.88 -24.67 8.66
N SER A 21 -5.15 -24.85 8.29
CA SER A 21 -5.54 -24.88 6.88
C SER A 21 -5.42 -23.46 6.29
N PRO A 22 -5.18 -23.32 4.97
CA PRO A 22 -5.20 -22.01 4.29
C PRO A 22 -6.49 -21.23 4.57
N HIS A 23 -7.61 -21.95 4.67
CA HIS A 23 -8.93 -21.45 4.97
C HIS A 23 -9.04 -20.75 6.34
N ASP A 24 -8.46 -21.34 7.40
CA ASP A 24 -8.48 -20.74 8.75
C ASP A 24 -7.69 -19.42 8.84
N SER A 25 -6.73 -19.21 7.94
CA SER A 25 -5.88 -18.01 7.93
C SER A 25 -6.59 -16.81 7.30
N LEU A 26 -7.44 -17.05 6.30
CA LEU A 26 -8.14 -16.01 5.52
C LEU A 26 -9.33 -15.41 6.26
N VAL A 27 -10.16 -16.24 6.88
CA VAL A 27 -11.29 -15.78 7.71
C VAL A 27 -10.76 -14.90 8.86
N LYS A 28 -9.68 -15.37 9.50
CA LYS A 28 -8.99 -14.62 10.56
C LYS A 28 -8.42 -13.29 10.07
N ALA A 29 -7.97 -13.19 8.82
CA ALA A 29 -7.45 -11.95 8.26
C ALA A 29 -8.50 -10.85 8.21
N ALA A 30 -9.72 -11.16 7.74
CA ALA A 30 -10.82 -10.19 7.70
C ALA A 30 -11.30 -9.82 9.11
N GLU A 31 -11.38 -10.78 10.04
CA GLU A 31 -11.72 -10.50 11.44
C GLU A 31 -10.70 -9.57 12.11
N VAL A 32 -9.40 -9.85 11.91
CA VAL A 32 -8.29 -9.06 12.45
C VAL A 32 -8.23 -7.66 11.82
N ASN A 33 -8.73 -7.50 10.59
CA ASN A 33 -8.73 -6.25 9.83
C ASN A 33 -10.09 -5.57 9.72
N SER A 34 -11.05 -5.95 10.56
CA SER A 34 -12.45 -5.49 10.53
C SER A 34 -12.67 -3.99 10.78
N ARG A 35 -11.61 -3.20 10.99
CA ARG A 35 -11.71 -1.75 11.22
C ARG A 35 -12.00 -0.95 9.95
N TYR A 36 -11.48 -1.36 8.80
CA TYR A 36 -11.65 -0.64 7.54
C TYR A 36 -12.35 -1.53 6.53
N ASP A 37 -13.40 -0.97 5.91
CA ASP A 37 -14.19 -1.61 4.87
C ASP A 37 -13.53 -1.46 3.49
N ALA A 38 -12.78 -0.35 3.30
CA ALA A 38 -12.18 0.03 2.03
C ALA A 38 -10.72 0.52 2.19
N PHE A 39 -9.91 0.23 1.19
CA PHE A 39 -8.50 0.63 1.12
C PHE A 39 -8.24 1.32 -0.22
N LEU A 40 -7.84 2.58 -0.16
CA LEU A 40 -7.52 3.40 -1.33
C LEU A 40 -6.02 3.34 -1.57
N VAL A 41 -5.60 2.44 -2.47
CA VAL A 41 -4.19 2.22 -2.81
C VAL A 41 -3.78 3.18 -3.91
N LEU A 42 -2.61 3.81 -3.78
CA LEU A 42 -2.06 4.71 -4.79
C LEU A 42 -0.54 4.79 -4.75
N ASP A 43 0.03 5.18 -5.88
CA ASP A 43 1.42 5.57 -6.05
C ASP A 43 1.46 6.75 -7.03
N VAL A 44 1.63 7.97 -6.52
CA VAL A 44 1.46 9.19 -7.33
C VAL A 44 2.78 9.50 -8.03
N GLU A 45 2.76 9.46 -9.36
CA GLU A 45 3.90 9.85 -10.16
C GLU A 45 3.98 11.38 -10.31
N SER A 46 4.46 12.04 -9.26
CA SER A 46 4.55 13.50 -9.17
C SER A 46 5.38 14.17 -10.29
N THR A 47 6.28 13.44 -10.94
CA THR A 47 7.13 13.97 -12.02
C THR A 47 6.41 14.04 -13.38
N CYS A 48 5.40 13.21 -13.59
CA CYS A 48 4.57 13.19 -14.81
C CYS A 48 3.09 13.45 -14.55
N PHE A 49 2.74 13.80 -13.30
CA PHE A 49 1.41 14.20 -12.86
C PHE A 49 0.33 13.14 -13.17
N GLU A 50 0.56 11.90 -12.77
CA GLU A 50 -0.46 10.84 -12.81
C GLU A 50 -1.10 10.66 -11.43
N TRP A 51 -2.44 10.55 -11.40
CA TRP A 51 -3.25 10.24 -10.23
C TRP A 51 -3.93 8.86 -10.38
N PRO A 52 -3.27 7.78 -9.95
CA PRO A 52 -3.82 6.43 -9.95
C PRO A 52 -4.38 6.05 -8.57
N VAL A 53 -5.54 5.41 -8.54
CA VAL A 53 -6.10 4.83 -7.31
C VAL A 53 -6.73 3.47 -7.61
N CYS A 54 -6.37 2.44 -6.85
CA CYS A 54 -7.11 1.19 -6.79
C CYS A 54 -7.91 1.15 -5.49
N LEU A 55 -9.24 1.02 -5.61
CA LEU A 55 -10.10 0.75 -4.47
C LEU A 55 -10.10 -0.75 -4.20
N MET A 56 -9.73 -1.14 -2.97
CA MET A 56 -9.81 -2.52 -2.52
C MET A 56 -10.83 -2.68 -1.41
N CYS A 57 -11.64 -3.73 -1.49
CA CYS A 57 -12.65 -4.09 -0.49
C CYS A 57 -12.60 -5.60 -0.21
N TRP A 58 -13.12 -5.98 0.96
CA TRP A 58 -13.28 -7.40 1.30
C TRP A 58 -14.42 -8.02 0.50
N LYS A 59 -14.14 -9.04 -0.30
CA LYS A 59 -15.15 -9.87 -0.95
C LYS A 59 -15.20 -11.26 -0.35
N LYS A 60 -16.43 -11.80 -0.27
CA LYS A 60 -16.64 -13.21 0.06
C LYS A 60 -16.31 -14.05 -1.16
N SER A 61 -15.65 -15.18 -0.93
CA SER A 61 -15.33 -16.14 -1.98
C SER A 61 -16.60 -16.70 -2.64
N ASP A 62 -16.66 -16.67 -3.98
CA ASP A 62 -17.75 -17.24 -4.77
C ASP A 62 -17.83 -18.77 -4.65
N SER A 63 -16.80 -19.41 -4.11
CA SER A 63 -16.72 -20.87 -3.95
C SER A 63 -17.56 -21.44 -2.80
N GLY A 64 -18.34 -20.61 -2.10
CA GLY A 64 -19.16 -21.02 -0.95
C GLY A 64 -18.35 -21.26 0.32
N THR A 65 -17.05 -20.94 0.32
CA THR A 65 -16.23 -20.89 1.54
C THR A 65 -16.47 -19.56 2.27
N PRO A 66 -16.42 -19.52 3.62
CA PRO A 66 -16.48 -18.28 4.41
C PRO A 66 -15.25 -17.37 4.24
N GLU A 67 -14.38 -17.63 3.28
CA GLU A 67 -13.15 -16.87 3.06
C GLU A 67 -13.48 -15.47 2.55
N CYS A 68 -12.95 -14.46 3.26
CA CYS A 68 -12.94 -13.07 2.81
C CYS A 68 -11.56 -12.75 2.25
N VAL A 69 -11.51 -12.26 1.02
CA VAL A 69 -10.29 -11.87 0.32
C VAL A 69 -10.33 -10.37 0.07
N LEU A 70 -9.20 -9.70 0.27
CA LEU A 70 -9.05 -8.31 -0.10
C LEU A 70 -8.68 -8.23 -1.58
N GLU A 71 -9.53 -7.61 -2.39
CA GLU A 71 -9.35 -7.52 -3.83
C GLU A 71 -9.65 -6.11 -4.37
N VAL A 72 -9.09 -5.80 -5.53
CA VAL A 72 -9.39 -4.56 -6.25
C VAL A 72 -10.81 -4.67 -6.81
N VAL A 73 -11.67 -3.72 -6.43
CA VAL A 73 -13.08 -3.67 -6.86
C VAL A 73 -13.36 -2.57 -7.86
N ASP A 74 -12.56 -1.50 -7.84
CA ASP A 74 -12.61 -0.44 -8.83
C ASP A 74 -11.24 0.24 -8.98
N THR A 75 -11.05 1.00 -10.05
CA THR A 75 -9.80 1.69 -10.34
C THR A 75 -10.05 3.03 -11.02
N PHE A 76 -9.46 4.08 -10.45
CA PHE A 76 -9.40 5.40 -11.04
C PHE A 76 -8.01 5.68 -11.58
N ARG A 77 -7.95 6.37 -12.73
CA ARG A 77 -6.69 6.85 -13.30
C ARG A 77 -6.96 8.16 -14.01
N SER A 78 -6.17 9.17 -13.72
CA SER A 78 -6.18 10.43 -14.46
C SER A 78 -4.78 10.98 -14.60
N PHE A 79 -4.46 11.57 -15.75
CA PHE A 79 -3.34 12.50 -15.83
C PHE A 79 -3.81 13.86 -15.32
N VAL A 80 -2.87 14.70 -14.90
CA VAL A 80 -3.14 16.03 -14.40
C VAL A 80 -2.26 17.02 -15.16
N LYS A 81 -2.86 18.10 -15.65
CA LYS A 81 -2.15 19.18 -16.32
C LYS A 81 -1.37 20.00 -15.31
N PRO A 82 -0.02 20.03 -15.36
CA PRO A 82 0.77 20.83 -14.44
C PRO A 82 0.60 22.32 -14.77
N THR A 83 0.30 23.14 -13.75
CA THR A 83 0.12 24.59 -13.92
C THR A 83 1.40 25.38 -13.65
N TRP A 84 2.29 24.86 -12.79
CA TRP A 84 3.54 25.54 -12.42
C TRP A 84 4.71 25.25 -13.37
N LYS A 85 4.91 23.98 -13.76
CA LYS A 85 5.89 23.54 -14.77
C LYS A 85 5.20 22.69 -15.84
N PRO A 86 4.49 23.31 -16.81
CA PRO A 86 3.64 22.58 -17.76
C PRO A 86 4.41 21.68 -18.74
N THR A 87 5.68 21.99 -18.99
CA THR A 87 6.51 21.24 -19.94
C THR A 87 7.28 20.12 -19.24
N LEU A 88 6.99 18.87 -19.63
CA LEU A 88 7.71 17.69 -19.14
C LEU A 88 9.15 17.69 -19.66
N SER A 89 10.10 17.32 -18.81
CA SER A 89 11.47 17.09 -19.25
C SER A 89 11.56 15.77 -20.02
N GLN A 90 12.53 15.66 -20.94
CA GLN A 90 12.77 14.40 -21.66
C GLN A 90 13.07 13.23 -20.72
N PHE A 91 13.69 13.52 -19.57
CA PHE A 91 13.90 12.54 -18.51
C PHE A 91 12.57 11.99 -17.99
N CYS A 92 11.60 12.86 -17.66
CA CYS A 92 10.28 12.44 -17.16
C CYS A 92 9.53 11.59 -18.19
N VAL A 93 9.54 12.01 -19.47
CA VAL A 93 8.89 11.26 -20.56
C VAL A 93 9.51 9.87 -20.71
N ASN A 94 10.84 9.77 -20.72
CA ASN A 94 11.52 8.48 -20.86
C ASN A 94 11.31 7.59 -19.62
N PHE A 95 11.31 8.19 -18.43
CA PHE A 95 11.20 7.48 -17.16
C PHE A 95 9.78 6.92 -16.95
N THR A 96 8.75 7.71 -17.26
CA THR A 96 7.34 7.39 -16.94
C THR A 96 6.52 6.90 -18.14
N GLY A 97 6.96 7.23 -19.37
CA GLY A 97 6.22 6.93 -20.60
C GLY A 97 5.07 7.90 -20.88
N VAL A 98 4.79 8.84 -19.98
CA VAL A 98 3.79 9.90 -20.17
C VAL A 98 4.30 10.92 -21.17
N THR A 99 3.48 11.26 -22.15
CA THR A 99 3.81 12.23 -23.19
C THR A 99 3.31 13.63 -22.84
N GLN A 100 3.88 14.65 -23.48
CA GLN A 100 3.39 16.03 -23.33
C GLN A 100 1.91 16.15 -23.74
N THR A 101 1.50 15.43 -24.78
CA THR A 101 0.12 15.40 -25.25
C THR A 101 -0.84 14.83 -24.19
N ASP A 102 -0.40 13.85 -23.39
CA ASP A 102 -1.23 13.27 -22.33
C ASP A 102 -1.55 14.31 -21.26
N VAL A 103 -0.54 15.07 -20.82
CA VAL A 103 -0.74 16.10 -19.78
C VAL A 103 -1.36 17.40 -20.31
N ASP A 104 -1.15 17.75 -21.58
CA ASP A 104 -1.71 18.97 -22.17
C ASP A 104 -3.24 18.93 -22.28
N ASN A 105 -3.78 17.73 -22.55
CA ASN A 105 -5.21 17.44 -22.68
C ASN A 105 -5.85 17.01 -21.35
N ALA A 106 -5.06 16.83 -20.30
CA ALA A 106 -5.53 16.43 -18.99
C ALA A 106 -6.27 17.56 -18.26
N PRO A 107 -7.17 17.24 -17.32
CA PRO A 107 -7.74 18.23 -16.40
C PRO A 107 -6.65 18.86 -15.52
N THR A 108 -6.87 20.09 -15.07
CA THR A 108 -6.09 20.67 -13.98
C THR A 108 -6.33 19.91 -12.68
N PHE A 109 -5.48 20.10 -11.68
CA PHE A 109 -5.62 19.37 -10.40
C PHE A 109 -6.98 19.59 -9.71
N PRO A 110 -7.53 20.83 -9.61
CA PRO A 110 -8.86 21.02 -9.03
C PRO A 110 -9.97 20.31 -9.81
N GLU A 111 -9.90 20.31 -11.14
CA GLU A 111 -10.86 19.61 -12.00
C GLU A 111 -10.75 18.09 -11.81
N MET A 112 -9.54 17.55 -11.77
CA MET A 112 -9.30 16.13 -11.53
C MET A 112 -9.83 15.70 -10.16
N ILE A 113 -9.55 16.47 -9.10
CA ILE A 113 -10.05 16.16 -7.75
C ILE A 113 -11.58 16.16 -7.71
N LYS A 114 -12.23 17.06 -8.43
CA LYS A 114 -13.68 17.07 -8.56
C LYS A 114 -14.19 15.82 -9.29
N THR A 115 -13.60 15.46 -10.43
CA THR A 115 -13.94 14.22 -11.15
C THR A 115 -13.72 12.99 -10.26
N PHE A 116 -12.59 12.92 -9.57
CA PHE A 116 -12.28 11.81 -8.66
C PHE A 116 -13.26 11.74 -7.48
N HIS A 117 -13.68 12.88 -6.94
CA HIS A 117 -14.72 12.94 -5.92
C HIS A 117 -16.06 12.36 -6.42
N ASP A 118 -16.59 12.93 -7.50
CA ASP A 118 -17.94 12.63 -7.98
C ASP A 118 -18.01 11.23 -8.61
N ASP A 119 -17.06 10.93 -9.51
CA ASP A 119 -17.12 9.74 -10.36
C ASP A 119 -16.46 8.51 -9.72
N PHE A 120 -15.72 8.67 -8.62
CA PHE A 120 -15.08 7.55 -7.93
C PHE A 120 -15.46 7.44 -6.46
N MET A 121 -15.24 8.49 -5.65
CA MET A 121 -15.48 8.41 -4.21
C MET A 121 -16.98 8.29 -3.89
N VAL A 122 -17.82 9.15 -4.47
CA VAL A 122 -19.28 9.11 -4.32
C VAL A 122 -19.85 7.90 -5.06
N HIS A 123 -19.41 7.63 -6.30
CA HIS A 123 -19.88 6.50 -7.10
C HIS A 123 -19.71 5.15 -6.38
N ASN A 124 -18.54 4.91 -5.78
CA ASN A 124 -18.26 3.69 -5.01
C ASN A 124 -18.90 3.70 -3.60
N GLY A 125 -19.70 4.71 -3.27
CA GLY A 125 -20.41 4.81 -2.01
C GLY A 125 -19.50 5.02 -0.80
N LEU A 126 -18.30 5.58 -1.00
CA LEU A 126 -17.37 5.90 0.08
C LEU A 126 -17.79 7.18 0.82
N LEU A 127 -18.39 8.12 0.10
CA LEU A 127 -18.84 9.42 0.60
C LEU A 127 -20.34 9.63 0.36
N ASP A 128 -20.97 10.42 1.23
CA ASP A 128 -22.31 10.95 0.99
C ASP A 128 -22.24 12.13 0.00
N PRO A 129 -23.03 12.13 -1.08
CA PRO A 129 -22.98 13.20 -2.08
C PRO A 129 -23.46 14.57 -1.58
N ASN A 130 -24.14 14.63 -0.42
CA ASN A 130 -24.73 15.88 0.07
C ASN A 130 -23.81 16.65 1.03
N ASP A 131 -22.99 15.94 1.82
CA ASP A 131 -22.19 16.55 2.88
C ASP A 131 -20.75 16.02 2.99
N ASP A 132 -20.33 15.17 2.04
CA ASP A 132 -19.03 14.52 1.97
C ASP A 132 -18.67 13.68 3.22
N SER A 133 -19.67 13.33 4.05
CA SER A 133 -19.45 12.46 5.19
C SER A 133 -19.07 11.05 4.73
N ARG A 134 -18.20 10.39 5.49
CA ARG A 134 -17.77 9.03 5.19
C ARG A 134 -18.92 8.05 5.43
N LYS A 135 -19.29 7.29 4.40
CA LYS A 135 -20.30 6.21 4.49
C LYS A 135 -19.71 4.89 4.96
N VAL A 136 -18.40 4.72 4.78
CA VAL A 136 -17.63 3.54 5.23
C VAL A 136 -16.29 3.99 5.80
N GLU A 137 -15.70 3.14 6.64
CA GLU A 137 -14.35 3.41 7.15
C GLU A 137 -13.31 3.03 6.08
N TYR A 138 -12.55 4.01 5.59
CA TYR A 138 -11.48 3.79 4.62
C TYR A 138 -10.15 4.41 5.05
N THR A 139 -9.06 3.82 4.55
CA THR A 139 -7.69 4.29 4.74
C THR A 139 -6.98 4.43 3.40
N TRP A 140 -6.06 5.38 3.33
CA TRP A 140 -5.16 5.53 2.19
C TRP A 140 -3.93 4.65 2.33
N CYS A 141 -3.48 4.03 1.25
CA CYS A 141 -2.36 3.08 1.23
C CYS A 141 -1.33 3.48 0.16
N CYS A 142 -0.09 3.70 0.56
CA CYS A 142 0.98 4.17 -0.34
C CYS A 142 2.34 3.51 -0.02
N ASP A 143 3.29 3.64 -0.95
CA ASP A 143 4.65 3.06 -0.84
C ASP A 143 5.66 3.99 -0.14
N GLY A 144 5.19 4.77 0.83
CA GLY A 144 6.04 5.75 1.52
C GLY A 144 5.24 6.95 1.97
N HIS A 145 5.94 8.01 2.36
CA HIS A 145 5.30 9.27 2.74
C HIS A 145 5.21 10.29 1.60
N PHE A 146 5.81 10.01 0.45
CA PHE A 146 5.94 11.01 -0.62
C PHE A 146 4.61 11.26 -1.36
N ASP A 147 3.77 10.23 -1.52
CA ASP A 147 2.58 10.27 -2.38
C ASP A 147 1.45 11.17 -1.89
N ILE A 148 0.98 11.00 -0.65
CA ILE A 148 -0.11 11.85 -0.16
C ILE A 148 0.40 12.92 0.78
N GLN A 149 1.27 12.58 1.72
CA GLN A 149 1.69 13.56 2.72
C GLN A 149 2.43 14.75 2.10
N ASP A 150 3.27 14.49 1.10
CA ASP A 150 4.04 15.55 0.47
C ASP A 150 3.35 16.07 -0.79
N PHE A 151 3.00 15.20 -1.74
CA PHE A 151 2.47 15.68 -3.02
C PHE A 151 1.08 16.32 -2.87
N LEU A 152 0.12 15.74 -2.13
CA LEU A 152 -1.21 16.35 -1.99
C LEU A 152 -1.14 17.76 -1.39
N LEU A 153 -0.37 17.94 -0.32
CA LEU A 153 -0.24 19.25 0.34
C LEU A 153 0.41 20.28 -0.59
N LYS A 154 1.50 19.90 -1.26
CA LYS A 154 2.17 20.76 -2.24
C LYS A 154 1.24 21.12 -3.39
N GLN A 155 0.49 20.15 -3.90
CA GLN A 155 -0.37 20.34 -5.05
C GLN A 155 -1.61 21.17 -4.72
N CYS A 156 -2.19 21.00 -3.52
CA CYS A 156 -3.26 21.85 -3.02
C CYS A 156 -2.78 23.31 -2.89
N PHE A 157 -1.58 23.52 -2.33
CA PHE A 157 -0.97 24.85 -2.24
C PHE A 157 -0.75 25.49 -3.62
N ILE A 158 -0.14 24.76 -4.57
CA ILE A 158 0.10 25.25 -5.94
C ILE A 158 -1.21 25.57 -6.66
N SER A 159 -2.25 24.77 -6.42
CA SER A 159 -3.56 24.93 -7.06
C SER A 159 -4.47 25.92 -6.32
N GLN A 160 -4.01 26.48 -5.19
CA GLN A 160 -4.76 27.39 -4.33
C GLN A 160 -6.11 26.84 -3.88
N ILE A 161 -6.15 25.54 -3.55
CA ILE A 161 -7.33 24.89 -2.98
C ILE A 161 -7.01 24.37 -1.58
N GLU A 162 -8.03 24.31 -0.73
CA GLU A 162 -7.90 23.62 0.55
C GLU A 162 -7.84 22.10 0.34
N VAL A 163 -7.12 21.41 1.22
CA VAL A 163 -7.11 19.95 1.23
C VAL A 163 -8.52 19.45 1.56
N PRO A 164 -9.20 18.70 0.67
CA PRO A 164 -10.56 18.23 0.91
C PRO A 164 -10.65 17.38 2.18
N ASN A 165 -11.71 17.55 2.98
CA ASN A 165 -11.85 16.88 4.27
C ASN A 165 -11.80 15.36 4.14
N TRP A 166 -12.41 14.79 3.10
CA TRP A 166 -12.43 13.35 2.82
C TRP A 166 -11.06 12.78 2.42
N MET A 167 -10.12 13.61 1.96
CA MET A 167 -8.73 13.21 1.73
C MET A 167 -7.88 13.25 3.00
N ARG A 168 -8.34 13.97 4.03
CA ARG A 168 -7.70 13.97 5.35
C ARG A 168 -7.97 12.63 6.02
N GLY A 169 -7.00 12.14 6.78
CA GLY A 169 -7.23 11.02 7.68
C GLY A 169 -6.03 10.10 7.84
N ASP A 170 -6.36 8.82 7.85
CA ASP A 170 -5.50 7.72 8.18
C ASP A 170 -4.70 7.23 6.96
N PHE A 171 -3.38 7.18 7.10
CA PHE A 171 -2.47 6.73 6.06
C PHE A 171 -1.68 5.49 6.49
N MET A 172 -1.57 4.57 5.55
CA MET A 172 -0.85 3.33 5.68
C MET A 172 0.31 3.30 4.69
N ASN A 173 1.52 3.33 5.24
CA ASN A 173 2.72 2.99 4.53
C ASN A 173 2.85 1.46 4.46
N VAL A 174 2.54 0.90 3.30
CA VAL A 174 2.53 -0.56 3.05
C VAL A 174 3.94 -1.13 3.20
N LYS A 175 4.97 -0.38 2.79
CA LYS A 175 6.39 -0.75 2.92
C LYS A 175 6.79 -1.08 4.35
N GLU A 176 6.30 -0.30 5.31
CA GLU A 176 6.60 -0.53 6.74
C GLU A 176 5.92 -1.80 7.27
N LEU A 177 4.74 -2.16 6.76
CA LEU A 177 4.10 -3.42 7.09
C LEU A 177 4.91 -4.62 6.55
N VAL A 178 5.41 -4.53 5.31
CA VAL A 178 6.28 -5.57 4.72
C VAL A 178 7.56 -5.71 5.54
N LYS A 179 8.23 -4.60 5.89
CA LYS A 179 9.44 -4.62 6.72
C LYS A 179 9.20 -5.25 8.09
N GLY A 180 8.07 -4.89 8.72
CA GLY A 180 7.64 -5.46 9.99
C GLY A 180 7.44 -6.98 9.90
N HIS A 181 6.77 -7.44 8.84
CA HIS A 181 6.58 -8.87 8.57
C HIS A 181 7.92 -9.60 8.40
N CYS A 182 8.80 -9.10 7.52
CA CYS A 182 10.12 -9.69 7.28
C CYS A 182 10.95 -9.79 8.57
N THR A 183 10.90 -8.76 9.42
CA THR A 183 11.57 -8.75 10.72
C THR A 183 10.97 -9.78 11.67
N SER A 184 9.65 -9.94 11.69
CA SER A 184 8.97 -10.95 12.50
C SER A 184 9.33 -12.38 12.07
N VAL A 185 9.31 -12.65 10.77
CA VAL A 185 9.71 -13.95 10.19
C VAL A 185 11.17 -14.26 10.52
N ALA A 186 12.07 -13.29 10.38
CA ALA A 186 13.48 -13.48 10.72
C ALA A 186 13.72 -13.80 12.19
N LYS A 187 12.93 -13.21 13.11
CA LYS A 187 12.99 -13.51 14.55
C LYS A 187 12.51 -14.91 14.89
N GLN A 188 11.54 -15.45 14.15
CA GLN A 188 10.93 -16.76 14.38
C GLN A 188 11.67 -17.91 13.67
N ALA A 189 12.63 -17.61 12.78
CA ALA A 189 13.35 -18.62 12.01
C ALA A 189 14.11 -19.61 12.91
N PRO A 190 14.00 -20.94 12.66
CA PRO A 190 14.74 -21.95 13.41
C PRO A 190 16.25 -21.70 13.33
N ARG A 191 16.91 -21.66 14.49
CA ARG A 191 18.36 -21.55 14.59
C ARG A 191 18.95 -22.95 14.74
N ILE A 192 19.70 -23.40 13.74
CA ILE A 192 20.46 -24.66 13.85
C ILE A 192 21.87 -24.31 14.30
N THR A 193 22.21 -24.73 15.51
CA THR A 193 23.56 -24.59 16.06
C THR A 193 24.40 -25.80 15.64
N LYS A 194 25.41 -25.59 14.80
CA LYS A 194 26.43 -26.61 14.48
C LYS A 194 27.78 -26.10 15.01
N GLY A 195 28.18 -26.58 16.18
CA GLY A 195 29.39 -26.10 16.89
C GLY A 195 29.24 -24.65 17.37
N ARG A 196 30.30 -23.83 17.23
CA ARG A 196 30.28 -22.38 17.56
C ARG A 196 29.54 -21.51 16.52
N ARG A 197 29.01 -22.09 15.44
CA ARG A 197 28.34 -21.35 14.37
C ARG A 197 26.84 -21.64 14.36
N THR A 198 26.06 -20.57 14.44
CA THR A 198 24.61 -20.60 14.24
C THR A 198 24.33 -20.37 12.76
N ILE A 199 23.65 -21.32 12.11
CA ILE A 199 23.19 -21.17 10.72
C ILE A 199 21.69 -20.92 10.75
N THR A 200 21.25 -19.81 10.18
CA THR A 200 19.82 -19.48 10.02
C THR A 200 19.41 -19.85 8.60
N MET A 201 18.42 -20.74 8.43
CA MET A 201 17.81 -21.00 7.12
C MET A 201 16.81 -19.88 6.81
N MET A 202 17.32 -18.68 6.53
CA MET A 202 16.46 -17.57 6.11
C MET A 202 16.17 -17.66 4.62
N ARG A 203 14.87 -17.60 4.26
CA ARG A 203 14.43 -17.34 2.88
C ARG A 203 14.43 -15.85 2.55
N ILE A 204 14.37 -14.97 3.56
CA ILE A 204 14.31 -13.51 3.40
C ILE A 204 15.66 -12.90 3.82
N PRO A 205 16.32 -12.09 2.97
CA PRO A 205 17.59 -11.44 3.32
C PRO A 205 17.41 -10.40 4.44
N ILE A 206 18.28 -10.44 5.45
CA ILE A 206 18.37 -9.44 6.52
C ILE A 206 19.85 -8.98 6.63
N PRO A 207 20.18 -7.68 6.48
CA PRO A 207 19.26 -6.56 6.27
C PRO A 207 18.50 -6.65 4.94
N LEU A 208 17.33 -6.02 4.89
CA LEU A 208 16.52 -5.99 3.68
C LEU A 208 17.28 -5.27 2.54
N PRO A 209 17.03 -5.64 1.27
CA PRO A 209 17.71 -5.04 0.13
C PRO A 209 17.50 -3.53 0.07
N TYR A 210 18.54 -2.80 -0.34
CA TYR A 210 18.47 -1.36 -0.58
C TYR A 210 18.74 -1.05 -2.05
N PRO A 211 17.89 -0.26 -2.74
CA PRO A 211 16.62 0.28 -2.26
C PRO A 211 15.54 -0.80 -2.09
N PHE A 212 14.65 -0.63 -1.10
CA PHE A 212 13.54 -1.54 -0.85
C PHE A 212 12.27 -1.02 -1.54
N ASN A 213 12.22 -1.13 -2.86
CA ASN A 213 11.11 -0.68 -3.70
C ASN A 213 9.99 -1.75 -3.83
N ILE A 214 8.93 -1.46 -4.58
CA ILE A 214 7.80 -2.37 -4.82
C ILE A 214 8.28 -3.74 -5.34
N GLU A 215 9.22 -3.78 -6.28
CA GLU A 215 9.74 -5.06 -6.79
C GLU A 215 10.37 -5.93 -5.70
N LYS A 216 11.15 -5.31 -4.80
CA LYS A 216 11.77 -6.04 -3.69
C LYS A 216 10.74 -6.49 -2.67
N GLN A 217 9.65 -5.75 -2.49
CA GLN A 217 8.52 -6.18 -1.67
C GLN A 217 7.81 -7.40 -2.28
N LEU A 218 7.54 -7.40 -3.59
CA LEU A 218 6.97 -8.55 -4.29
C LEU A 218 7.88 -9.79 -4.17
N GLU A 219 9.19 -9.61 -4.33
CA GLU A 219 10.18 -10.68 -4.23
C GLU A 219 10.18 -11.34 -2.85
N VAL A 220 10.27 -10.56 -1.77
CA VAL A 220 10.34 -11.11 -0.41
C VAL A 220 9.02 -11.74 0.05
N LEU A 221 7.89 -11.30 -0.51
CA LEU A 221 6.58 -11.91 -0.28
C LEU A 221 6.28 -13.10 -1.21
N GLY A 222 7.16 -13.39 -2.17
CA GLY A 222 6.99 -14.51 -3.10
C GLY A 222 5.86 -14.31 -4.12
N LEU A 223 5.50 -13.05 -4.42
CA LEU A 223 4.41 -12.70 -5.34
C LEU A 223 4.80 -12.71 -6.82
N GLY A 224 6.05 -13.09 -7.13
CA GLY A 224 6.58 -13.10 -8.48
C GLY A 224 7.12 -11.73 -8.90
N LYS A 225 7.11 -11.47 -10.21
CA LYS A 225 7.65 -10.23 -10.78
C LYS A 225 6.63 -9.10 -10.72
N PHE A 226 7.16 -7.88 -10.80
CA PHE A 226 6.38 -6.68 -11.09
C PHE A 226 5.59 -6.87 -12.39
N ASP A 227 4.31 -6.50 -12.36
CA ASP A 227 3.43 -6.56 -13.52
C ASP A 227 3.24 -5.17 -14.14
N GLY A 228 3.34 -5.06 -15.45
CA GLY A 228 3.29 -3.77 -16.16
C GLY A 228 4.64 -3.03 -16.23
N ARG A 229 4.57 -1.71 -16.41
CA ARG A 229 5.73 -0.83 -16.60
C ARG A 229 6.06 -0.13 -15.28
N LYS A 230 7.35 -0.13 -14.89
CA LYS A 230 7.79 0.63 -13.71
C LYS A 230 7.64 2.13 -13.96
N HIS A 231 7.35 2.89 -12.91
CA HIS A 231 7.15 4.34 -12.99
C HIS A 231 5.93 4.74 -13.84
N CYS A 232 5.00 3.80 -13.96
CA CYS A 232 3.67 4.02 -14.52
C CYS A 232 2.75 3.93 -13.31
N GLY A 233 2.19 5.06 -12.88
CA GLY A 233 1.60 5.15 -11.55
C GLY A 233 0.51 4.11 -11.33
N ILE A 234 -0.28 3.81 -12.37
CA ILE A 234 -1.32 2.77 -12.27
C ILE A 234 -0.77 1.34 -12.13
N ASP A 235 0.35 1.02 -12.78
CA ASP A 235 0.97 -0.30 -12.68
C ASP A 235 1.64 -0.45 -11.31
N ASP A 236 2.33 0.58 -10.84
CA ASP A 236 2.89 0.62 -9.49
C ASP A 236 1.78 0.46 -8.42
N THR A 237 0.67 1.19 -8.58
CA THR A 237 -0.53 1.08 -7.71
C THR A 237 -1.11 -0.33 -7.68
N ARG A 238 -1.24 -1.00 -8.84
CA ARG A 238 -1.73 -2.39 -8.90
C ARG A 238 -0.79 -3.37 -8.22
N ASN A 239 0.52 -3.19 -8.37
CA ASN A 239 1.50 -4.03 -7.67
C ASN A 239 1.48 -3.78 -6.17
N LEU A 240 1.27 -2.53 -5.74
CA LEU A 240 1.08 -2.20 -4.34
C LEU A 240 -0.20 -2.84 -3.77
N ALA A 241 -1.29 -2.86 -4.55
CA ALA A 241 -2.53 -3.55 -4.19
C ALA A 241 -2.32 -5.06 -4.03
N ARG A 242 -1.51 -5.69 -4.90
CA ARG A 242 -1.12 -7.11 -4.77
C ARG A 242 -0.36 -7.37 -3.46
N ILE A 243 0.56 -6.48 -3.09
CA ILE A 243 1.29 -6.54 -1.82
C ILE A 243 0.31 -6.44 -0.65
N LEU A 244 -0.61 -5.47 -0.68
CA LEU A 244 -1.59 -5.27 0.39
C LEU A 244 -2.53 -6.47 0.57
N ALA A 245 -3.02 -7.06 -0.54
CA ALA A 245 -3.80 -8.29 -0.52
C ALA A 245 -3.05 -9.45 0.14
N GLU A 246 -1.76 -9.60 -0.17
CA GLU A 246 -0.91 -10.64 0.42
C GLU A 246 -0.66 -10.40 1.91
N LEU A 247 -0.44 -9.15 2.33
CA LEU A 247 -0.30 -8.82 3.75
C LEU A 247 -1.56 -9.20 4.53
N ALA A 248 -2.74 -8.88 3.98
CA ALA A 248 -4.01 -9.36 4.52
C ALA A 248 -4.04 -10.89 4.57
N ARG A 249 -3.72 -11.58 3.48
CA ARG A 249 -3.70 -13.06 3.38
C ARG A 249 -2.81 -13.72 4.44
N LEU A 250 -1.70 -13.08 4.79
CA LEU A 250 -0.75 -13.51 5.82
C LEU A 250 -1.22 -13.23 7.26
N GLY A 251 -2.42 -12.65 7.43
CA GLY A 251 -3.01 -12.31 8.72
C GLY A 251 -2.36 -11.10 9.40
N ILE A 252 -1.71 -10.23 8.62
CA ILE A 252 -1.11 -9.00 9.14
C ILE A 252 -2.21 -7.97 9.35
N VAL A 253 -2.14 -7.24 10.48
CA VAL A 253 -3.04 -6.15 10.78
C VAL A 253 -2.71 -4.95 9.88
N LEU A 254 -3.59 -4.69 8.92
CA LEU A 254 -3.65 -3.53 8.04
C LEU A 254 -4.19 -2.34 8.84
N LYS A 255 -3.29 -1.58 9.45
CA LYS A 255 -3.63 -0.36 10.18
C LYS A 255 -2.76 0.82 9.75
N PRO A 256 -3.27 2.05 9.87
CA PRO A 256 -2.50 3.26 9.62
C PRO A 256 -1.25 3.29 10.49
N ASN A 257 -0.16 3.71 9.88
CA ASN A 257 1.16 3.78 10.49
C ASN A 257 1.95 5.01 10.00
N LEU A 258 1.32 5.87 9.22
CA LEU A 258 1.90 7.08 8.67
C LEU A 258 1.12 8.31 9.18
N PRO A 259 1.72 9.17 10.01
CA PRO A 259 1.05 10.38 10.49
C PRO A 259 0.95 11.42 9.37
N PHE A 260 -0.21 12.08 9.28
CA PHE A 260 -0.44 13.16 8.33
C PHE A 260 -0.43 14.51 9.04
N ASN A 261 0.45 15.40 8.59
CA ASN A 261 0.60 16.72 9.18
C ASN A 261 0.17 17.80 8.18
N LEU A 262 -1.05 18.31 8.36
CA LEU A 262 -1.62 19.39 7.55
C LEU A 262 -0.87 20.71 7.67
N SER A 263 -0.09 20.93 8.75
CA SER A 263 0.68 22.15 8.94
C SER A 263 2.07 22.10 8.33
N LYS A 264 2.39 21.03 7.58
CA LYS A 264 3.69 20.90 6.91
C LYS A 264 3.81 21.96 5.81
N THR A 265 4.88 22.75 5.89
CA THR A 265 5.24 23.76 4.90
C THR A 265 6.62 23.47 4.32
N TRP A 266 6.92 24.07 3.17
CA TRP A 266 8.24 24.01 2.55
C TRP A 266 8.76 25.42 2.34
N ASP A 267 10.09 25.60 2.36
CA ASP A 267 10.73 26.92 2.30
C ASP A 267 10.39 27.74 1.04
N TRP A 268 9.90 27.07 -0.02
CA TRP A 268 9.47 27.70 -1.27
C TRP A 268 7.97 28.07 -1.27
N MET A 269 7.21 27.74 -0.23
CA MET A 269 5.81 28.14 -0.10
C MET A 269 5.73 29.58 0.42
N GLY A 270 5.51 30.52 -0.50
CA GLY A 270 5.27 31.92 -0.21
C GLY A 270 3.86 32.20 0.28
N ALA A 271 3.58 33.48 0.56
CA ALA A 271 2.23 33.93 0.92
C ALA A 271 1.23 33.71 -0.24
N ASP A 272 -0.04 33.46 0.09
CA ASP A 272 -1.17 33.41 -0.85
C ASP A 272 -0.98 32.45 -2.05
N GLY A 273 -0.37 31.27 -1.80
CA GLY A 273 -0.16 30.25 -2.84
C GLY A 273 0.98 30.57 -3.81
N ARG A 274 1.79 31.59 -3.53
CA ARG A 274 2.96 31.94 -4.33
C ARG A 274 4.06 30.90 -4.16
N VAL A 275 4.60 30.42 -5.28
CA VAL A 275 5.78 29.53 -5.28
C VAL A 275 7.05 30.37 -5.35
N ASP A 276 7.73 30.54 -4.22
CA ASP A 276 8.99 31.28 -4.06
C ASP A 276 10.20 30.35 -4.28
N TYR A 277 10.25 29.73 -5.45
CA TYR A 277 11.40 28.92 -5.85
C TYR A 277 12.51 29.85 -6.35
N LYS A 278 13.43 30.25 -5.47
CA LYS A 278 14.75 30.75 -5.93
C LYS A 278 15.40 29.61 -6.68
N ASP A 279 15.86 29.82 -7.91
CA ASP A 279 16.50 28.85 -8.81
C ASP A 279 17.56 27.97 -8.10
N ARG A 280 17.12 26.95 -7.37
CA ARG A 280 17.95 25.82 -6.96
C ARG A 280 17.83 24.83 -8.10
N ILE A 281 18.72 25.04 -9.06
CA ILE A 281 19.06 24.10 -10.12
C ILE A 281 19.38 22.77 -9.45
N ASP A 282 18.51 21.78 -9.67
CA ASP A 282 18.84 20.36 -9.68
C ASP A 282 18.32 19.80 -11.01
#